data_AF-A0A8P4G9F5-F1
#
_entry.id   AF-A0A8P4G9F5-F1
#
_cell.length_a   1.000
_cell.length_b   1.000
_cell.length_c   1.000
_cell.angle_alpha   90.00
_cell.angle_beta   90.00
_cell.angle_gamma   90.00
#
_symmetry.space_group_name_H-M   'P 1'
#
loop_
_entity.id
_entity.type
_entity.pdbx_description
1 polymer ?
#
loop_
_entity_poly.entity_id
_entity_poly.type
_entity_poly.pdbx_seq_one_letter_code
_entity_poly.pdbx_strand_id
1 'polypeptide(L)'
;MLLKAYTARDAPSPSICIHSCPIKLVMRVSNLASSQKFLCFLISQVSMDRAFTCCHDPPSHPLASLYNPQHFLFSLRISLLLVLVTITWHISVTECADLPLSGEVGGNVTIHCPFHKDRKILFLYFQKGDTFVNGYYEDREMDHKKVQKWSNTRLDRGNNTVYMYNLTVAHSGEYQCHIKYRSGVLMVNKIHLSVTANYSKPEVKQYCSGEVGGNVTIHCPFHKDRKILFLYFQKGDTFVNGYYEDREMDHKKVQKWSNTRLDRGNNTVYMYNLTVAHSGEYQCHIKYRSGVLMENKIHLSVTANYSKPVKAAPWVL
;
A
#
# COMPACT_ATOMS: atom_id res chain seq x y z
N MET A 1 3.99 87.00 -4.09
CA MET A 1 5.12 86.09 -4.34
C MET A 1 5.41 85.36 -3.04
N LEU A 2 5.15 84.05 -2.95
CA LEU A 2 5.42 83.24 -1.75
C LEU A 2 5.50 81.77 -2.16
N LEU A 3 6.69 81.17 -2.11
CA LEU A 3 6.86 79.73 -2.31
C LEU A 3 6.57 79.01 -0.99
N LYS A 4 5.77 77.94 -1.04
CA LYS A 4 5.82 76.83 -0.09
C LYS A 4 5.83 75.52 -0.88
N ALA A 5 6.87 74.71 -0.67
CA ALA A 5 6.90 73.35 -1.16
C ALA A 5 5.89 72.50 -0.36
N TYR A 6 5.30 71.50 -1.01
CA TYR A 6 4.50 70.48 -0.34
C TYR A 6 5.19 69.12 -0.48
N THR A 7 5.38 68.42 0.63
CA THR A 7 6.10 67.14 0.66
C THR A 7 5.18 66.00 0.24
N ALA A 8 5.61 65.19 -0.73
CA ALA A 8 4.95 63.92 -1.03
C ALA A 8 5.19 62.91 0.11
N ARG A 9 4.10 62.38 0.68
CA ARG A 9 4.05 61.17 1.51
C ARG A 9 2.75 60.41 1.23
N ASP A 10 2.71 59.18 1.70
CA ASP A 10 1.50 58.37 1.88
C ASP A 10 0.77 57.93 0.58
N ALA A 11 1.54 57.31 -0.33
CA ALA A 11 1.00 56.27 -1.20
C ALA A 11 1.06 54.92 -0.46
N PRO A 12 -0.06 54.17 -0.32
CA PRO A 12 -0.07 52.92 0.43
C PRO A 12 0.66 51.80 -0.31
N SER A 13 1.52 51.07 0.41
CA SER A 13 2.25 49.92 -0.13
C SER A 13 1.31 48.73 -0.43
N PRO A 14 1.47 48.03 -1.57
CA PRO A 14 0.65 46.86 -1.88
C PRO A 14 0.96 45.70 -0.92
N SER A 15 -0.04 45.29 -0.14
CA SER A 15 0.04 44.17 0.80
C SER A 15 0.08 42.82 0.07
N ILE A 16 1.20 42.10 0.16
CA ILE A 16 1.37 40.77 -0.47
C ILE A 16 0.74 39.69 0.41
N CYS A 17 -0.52 39.33 0.13
CA CYS A 17 -1.23 38.25 0.82
C CYS A 17 -0.74 36.87 0.36
N ILE A 18 0.14 36.23 1.13
CA ILE A 18 0.62 34.86 0.87
C ILE A 18 -0.34 33.85 1.51
N HIS A 19 -1.12 33.14 0.71
CA HIS A 19 -2.02 32.10 1.18
C HIS A 19 -1.35 30.71 1.22
N SER A 20 -1.46 30.02 2.36
CA SER A 20 -0.97 28.66 2.60
C SER A 20 -2.10 27.63 2.56
N CYS A 21 -1.96 26.58 1.74
CA CYS A 21 -3.05 25.63 1.47
C CYS A 21 -3.23 24.56 2.58
N PRO A 22 -4.47 24.27 3.03
CA PRO A 22 -4.77 23.11 3.87
C PRO A 22 -4.78 21.78 3.08
N ILE A 23 -4.44 20.69 3.79
CA ILE A 23 -4.49 19.30 3.28
C ILE A 23 -5.72 18.60 3.88
N LYS A 24 -6.49 17.88 3.07
CA LYS A 24 -7.62 17.06 3.54
C LYS A 24 -7.40 15.59 3.18
N LEU A 25 -7.48 14.72 4.20
CA LEU A 25 -7.42 13.27 4.02
C LEU A 25 -8.83 12.73 3.74
N VAL A 26 -8.99 11.89 2.71
CA VAL A 26 -10.24 11.17 2.44
C VAL A 26 -9.96 9.68 2.36
N MET A 27 -10.62 8.90 3.22
CA MET A 27 -10.61 7.43 3.19
C MET A 27 -11.99 6.93 2.81
N ARG A 28 -12.06 5.97 1.87
CA ARG A 28 -13.31 5.29 1.49
C ARG A 28 -13.32 3.90 2.12
N VAL A 29 -14.11 3.75 3.17
CA VAL A 29 -14.34 2.46 3.84
C VAL A 29 -15.53 1.78 3.18
N SER A 30 -15.28 0.70 2.44
CA SER A 30 -16.31 -0.22 1.97
C SER A 30 -16.65 -1.21 3.10
N ASN A 31 -17.91 -1.16 3.55
CA ASN A 31 -18.53 -2.02 4.57
C ASN A 31 -17.85 -2.05 5.95
N LEU A 32 -18.46 -1.39 6.93
CA LEU A 32 -18.21 -1.70 8.34
C LEU A 32 -19.44 -1.35 9.20
N ALA A 33 -20.00 -2.38 9.85
CA ALA A 33 -21.01 -2.20 10.90
C ALA A 33 -20.32 -2.29 12.27
N SER A 34 -20.37 -1.20 13.02
CA SER A 34 -20.05 -1.06 14.45
C SER A 34 -18.76 -1.71 14.99
N SER A 35 -17.74 -0.88 15.30
CA SER A 35 -17.30 -0.64 16.69
C SER A 35 -15.96 0.12 16.72
N GLN A 36 -15.78 1.02 17.68
CA GLN A 36 -14.57 1.84 17.80
C GLN A 36 -13.44 1.09 18.53
N LYS A 37 -12.25 1.06 17.91
CA LYS A 37 -10.93 1.13 18.59
C LYS A 37 -9.82 1.37 17.57
N PHE A 38 -9.37 2.62 17.45
CA PHE A 38 -8.11 2.93 16.78
C PHE A 38 -6.95 2.62 17.72
N LEU A 39 -5.94 1.88 17.24
CA LEU A 39 -4.63 1.82 17.86
C LEU A 39 -3.57 1.63 16.78
N CYS A 40 -2.43 2.31 16.92
CA CYS A 40 -1.34 2.22 15.94
C CYS A 40 -0.51 0.94 16.15
N PHE A 41 -0.12 0.29 15.06
CA PHE A 41 1.03 -0.62 15.04
C PHE A 41 1.87 -0.38 13.79
N LEU A 42 3.18 -0.22 13.98
CA LEU A 42 4.16 0.01 12.93
C LEU A 42 5.54 -0.43 13.45
N ILE A 43 5.86 -1.72 13.32
CA ILE A 43 7.15 -2.29 13.74
C ILE A 43 7.75 -3.15 12.61
N SER A 44 9.07 -3.00 12.49
CA SER A 44 10.02 -3.57 11.53
C SER A 44 9.94 -5.07 11.20
N GLN A 45 10.57 -5.47 10.09
CA GLN A 45 11.83 -6.24 10.16
C GLN A 45 12.76 -6.00 8.94
N VAL A 46 14.08 -5.89 9.25
CA VAL A 46 15.24 -6.62 8.67
C VAL A 46 15.31 -6.76 7.13
N SER A 47 16.26 -6.19 6.36
CA SER A 47 17.74 -6.05 6.45
C SER A 47 18.54 -7.32 6.14
N MET A 48 19.23 -7.34 5.00
CA MET A 48 20.46 -8.12 4.80
C MET A 48 21.34 -7.44 3.73
N ASP A 49 22.58 -7.13 4.10
CA ASP A 49 23.62 -6.68 3.18
C ASP A 49 24.33 -7.86 2.51
N ARG A 50 24.76 -7.67 1.25
CA ARG A 50 26.15 -7.89 0.80
C ARG A 50 26.35 -7.41 -0.64
N ALA A 51 27.48 -6.73 -0.87
CA ALA A 51 28.02 -6.43 -2.20
C ALA A 51 29.20 -7.37 -2.53
N PHE A 52 29.61 -7.47 -3.80
CA PHE A 52 31.02 -7.41 -4.23
C PHE A 52 31.20 -7.39 -5.77
N THR A 53 32.45 -7.21 -6.20
CA THR A 53 33.01 -6.87 -7.53
C THR A 53 34.29 -7.71 -7.74
N CYS A 54 34.88 -8.01 -8.90
CA CYS A 54 34.66 -7.83 -10.36
C CYS A 54 35.82 -8.63 -11.07
N CYS A 55 36.06 -8.76 -12.39
CA CYS A 55 35.45 -8.33 -13.66
C CYS A 55 36.07 -9.16 -14.84
N HIS A 56 35.65 -8.86 -16.08
CA HIS A 56 36.39 -9.05 -17.35
C HIS A 56 36.59 -10.46 -17.98
N ASP A 57 36.38 -10.48 -19.30
CA ASP A 57 36.86 -11.42 -20.33
C ASP A 57 38.00 -10.75 -21.16
N PRO A 58 38.69 -11.42 -22.12
CA PRO A 58 38.90 -12.86 -22.42
C PRO A 58 40.45 -13.16 -22.38
N PRO A 59 41.22 -13.75 -23.35
CA PRO A 59 40.97 -14.70 -24.46
C PRO A 59 42.01 -15.86 -24.67
N SER A 60 41.79 -16.63 -25.75
CA SER A 60 42.79 -17.35 -26.60
C SER A 60 43.18 -18.82 -26.31
N HIS A 61 43.47 -19.54 -27.41
CA HIS A 61 43.64 -20.99 -27.60
C HIS A 61 45.02 -21.30 -28.26
N PRO A 62 45.36 -22.54 -28.70
CA PRO A 62 45.17 -23.91 -28.15
C PRO A 62 46.51 -24.71 -28.10
N LEU A 63 46.49 -25.99 -27.66
CA LEU A 63 46.83 -27.17 -28.52
C LEU A 63 46.79 -28.53 -27.77
N ALA A 64 46.72 -29.61 -28.57
CA ALA A 64 46.66 -31.04 -28.23
C ALA A 64 47.94 -31.57 -27.50
N SER A 65 48.07 -32.81 -27.03
CA SER A 65 47.36 -34.12 -27.22
C SER A 65 47.66 -35.00 -25.97
N LEU A 66 46.96 -36.07 -25.55
CA LEU A 66 46.45 -37.27 -26.24
C LEU A 66 45.24 -37.84 -25.45
N TYR A 67 44.31 -38.53 -26.14
CA TYR A 67 43.03 -38.97 -25.54
C TYR A 67 42.90 -40.51 -25.51
N ASN A 68 42.81 -41.10 -24.32
CA ASN A 68 42.59 -42.55 -24.14
C ASN A 68 41.09 -42.86 -23.92
N PRO A 69 40.40 -43.54 -24.86
CA PRO A 69 38.95 -43.71 -24.82
C PRO A 69 38.43 -44.61 -23.68
N GLN A 70 39.28 -45.46 -23.07
CA GLN A 70 38.81 -46.42 -22.05
C GLN A 70 38.45 -45.76 -20.71
N HIS A 71 39.13 -44.69 -20.31
CA HIS A 71 38.82 -43.97 -19.06
C HIS A 71 37.47 -43.23 -19.13
N PHE A 72 37.08 -42.76 -20.32
CA PHE A 72 35.89 -41.92 -20.48
C PHE A 72 34.59 -42.67 -20.17
N LEU A 73 34.49 -43.93 -20.62
CA LEU A 73 33.32 -44.79 -20.37
C LEU A 73 33.14 -45.16 -18.90
N PHE A 74 34.23 -45.31 -18.15
CA PHE A 74 34.18 -45.61 -16.71
C PHE A 74 33.77 -44.36 -15.91
N SER A 75 34.37 -43.21 -16.24
CA SER A 75 34.00 -41.91 -15.65
C SER A 75 32.52 -41.57 -15.86
N LEU A 76 32.00 -41.79 -17.07
CA LEU A 76 30.60 -41.47 -17.40
C LEU A 76 29.60 -42.32 -16.59
N ARG A 77 29.91 -43.61 -16.36
CA ARG A 77 29.04 -44.49 -15.55
C ARG A 77 29.04 -44.12 -14.06
N ILE A 78 30.20 -43.77 -13.49
CA ILE A 78 30.29 -43.31 -12.10
C ILE A 78 29.55 -41.96 -11.94
N SER A 79 29.71 -41.05 -12.90
CA SER A 79 28.98 -39.77 -12.91
C SER A 79 27.46 -39.97 -12.98
N LEU A 80 26.97 -40.90 -13.82
CA LEU A 80 25.52 -41.18 -13.92
C LEU A 80 24.95 -41.75 -12.62
N LEU A 81 25.70 -42.64 -11.95
CA LEU A 81 25.30 -43.22 -10.67
C LEU A 81 25.27 -42.18 -9.54
N LEU A 82 26.28 -41.31 -9.46
CA LEU A 82 26.29 -40.20 -8.49
C LEU A 82 25.13 -39.23 -8.73
N VAL A 83 24.86 -38.86 -9.99
CA VAL A 83 23.70 -38.03 -10.36
C VAL A 83 22.40 -38.69 -9.94
N LEU A 84 22.18 -39.97 -10.25
CA LEU A 84 20.99 -40.71 -9.82
C LEU A 84 20.81 -40.75 -8.30
N VAL A 85 21.89 -40.96 -7.53
CA VAL A 85 21.85 -40.94 -6.06
C VAL A 85 21.54 -39.55 -5.50
N THR A 86 22.04 -38.48 -6.11
CA THR A 86 21.66 -37.10 -5.70
C THR A 86 20.19 -36.77 -6.04
N ILE A 87 19.67 -37.27 -7.17
CA ILE A 87 18.28 -37.05 -7.56
C ILE A 87 17.31 -37.78 -6.61
N THR A 88 17.62 -39.01 -6.18
CA THR A 88 16.77 -39.73 -5.22
C THR A 88 16.84 -39.16 -3.80
N TRP A 89 17.99 -38.62 -3.36
CA TRP A 89 18.10 -37.96 -2.05
C TRP A 89 17.32 -36.64 -1.98
N HIS A 90 17.15 -35.94 -3.10
CA HIS A 90 16.39 -34.69 -3.14
C HIS A 90 14.86 -34.85 -3.22
N ILE A 91 14.33 -36.09 -3.23
CA ILE A 91 12.94 -36.34 -2.83
C ILE A 91 12.84 -36.34 -1.29
N SER A 92 13.25 -35.21 -0.69
CA SER A 92 12.78 -34.87 0.64
C SER A 92 11.26 -34.72 0.55
N VAL A 93 10.52 -35.38 1.45
CA VAL A 93 9.07 -35.19 1.52
C VAL A 93 8.82 -33.75 1.89
N THR A 94 8.41 -32.94 0.92
CA THR A 94 7.82 -31.63 1.19
C THR A 94 6.56 -31.90 2.00
N GLU A 95 6.62 -31.71 3.32
CA GLU A 95 5.41 -31.51 4.11
C GLU A 95 4.61 -30.43 3.38
N CYS A 96 3.37 -30.75 3.00
CA CYS A 96 2.49 -29.75 2.42
C CYS A 96 2.36 -28.62 3.44
N ALA A 97 3.00 -27.48 3.17
CA ALA A 97 2.84 -26.30 4.00
C ALA A 97 1.35 -25.97 4.04
N ASP A 98 0.73 -26.17 5.21
CA ASP A 98 -0.72 -26.03 5.39
C ASP A 98 -1.14 -24.66 4.85
N LEU A 99 -1.87 -24.67 3.72
CA LEU A 99 -2.16 -23.46 2.99
C LEU A 99 -3.00 -22.55 3.91
N PRO A 100 -2.48 -21.38 4.34
CA PRO A 100 -3.08 -20.63 5.44
C PRO A 100 -4.49 -20.19 5.04
N LEU A 101 -5.49 -20.60 5.82
CA LEU A 101 -6.89 -20.35 5.47
C LEU A 101 -7.16 -18.85 5.51
N SER A 102 -7.45 -18.27 4.34
CA SER A 102 -7.74 -16.85 4.20
C SER A 102 -9.21 -16.59 3.92
N GLY A 103 -9.79 -15.56 4.52
CA GLY A 103 -11.09 -15.00 4.15
C GLY A 103 -11.07 -13.47 4.15
N GLU A 104 -12.08 -12.85 3.55
CA GLU A 104 -12.26 -11.39 3.59
C GLU A 104 -13.38 -10.98 4.55
N VAL A 105 -13.33 -9.77 5.08
CA VAL A 105 -14.42 -9.18 5.91
C VAL A 105 -15.74 -9.15 5.13
N GLY A 106 -16.81 -9.64 5.77
CA GLY A 106 -18.12 -9.87 5.16
C GLY A 106 -18.21 -11.17 4.33
N GLY A 107 -17.08 -11.79 3.99
CA GLY A 107 -16.99 -13.06 3.29
C GLY A 107 -17.25 -14.28 4.18
N ASN A 108 -17.03 -15.46 3.62
CA ASN A 108 -17.28 -16.77 4.26
C ASN A 108 -16.04 -17.67 4.09
N VAL A 109 -15.84 -18.62 5.00
CA VAL A 109 -14.83 -19.69 4.86
C VAL A 109 -15.41 -21.07 5.18
N THR A 110 -14.85 -22.10 4.54
CA THR A 110 -15.12 -23.51 4.80
C THR A 110 -13.89 -24.11 5.48
N ILE A 111 -14.09 -24.64 6.69
CA ILE A 111 -13.04 -25.17 7.57
C ILE A 111 -13.25 -26.68 7.66
N HIS A 112 -12.38 -27.46 7.03
CA HIS A 112 -12.40 -28.92 7.16
C HIS A 112 -11.59 -29.33 8.38
N CYS A 113 -12.19 -30.11 9.30
CA CYS A 113 -11.44 -30.78 10.36
C CYS A 113 -10.97 -32.15 9.84
N PRO A 114 -9.66 -32.41 9.67
CA PRO A 114 -9.17 -33.71 9.19
C PRO A 114 -9.58 -34.85 10.15
N PHE A 115 -10.00 -36.01 9.62
CA PHE A 115 -10.42 -37.15 10.45
C PHE A 115 -10.26 -38.52 9.79
N HIS A 116 -9.95 -39.52 10.62
CA HIS A 116 -9.99 -40.94 10.28
C HIS A 116 -11.43 -41.41 10.02
N LYS A 117 -11.76 -41.69 8.76
CA LYS A 117 -13.12 -42.10 8.32
C LYS A 117 -13.52 -43.51 8.74
N ASP A 118 -12.54 -44.37 9.02
CA ASP A 118 -12.68 -45.72 9.56
C ASP A 118 -13.20 -45.75 11.00
N ARG A 119 -13.05 -44.65 11.76
CA ARG A 119 -13.29 -44.63 13.21
C ARG A 119 -14.57 -43.89 13.57
N LYS A 120 -15.41 -44.50 14.41
CA LYS A 120 -16.60 -43.83 14.96
C LYS A 120 -16.18 -42.73 15.95
N ILE A 121 -16.46 -41.49 15.59
CA ILE A 121 -16.27 -40.30 16.42
C ILE A 121 -17.28 -40.34 17.59
N LEU A 122 -16.79 -40.04 18.79
CA LEU A 122 -17.59 -39.77 19.98
C LEU A 122 -17.98 -38.29 20.04
N PHE A 123 -17.05 -37.37 19.81
CA PHE A 123 -17.35 -35.95 19.66
C PHE A 123 -16.39 -35.23 18.72
N LEU A 124 -16.86 -34.15 18.12
CA LEU A 124 -16.04 -33.14 17.45
C LEU A 124 -16.39 -31.77 18.02
N TYR A 125 -15.39 -31.08 18.56
CA TYR A 125 -15.50 -29.68 18.98
C TYR A 125 -14.52 -28.81 18.19
N PHE A 126 -15.03 -27.76 17.58
CA PHE A 126 -14.26 -26.68 16.97
C PHE A 126 -14.18 -25.51 17.96
N GLN A 127 -12.97 -25.06 18.27
CA GLN A 127 -12.70 -24.08 19.33
C GLN A 127 -11.71 -23.00 18.88
N LYS A 128 -11.72 -21.85 19.55
CA LYS A 128 -10.76 -20.75 19.41
C LYS A 128 -10.17 -20.42 20.78
N GLY A 129 -8.94 -20.89 21.03
CA GLY A 129 -8.49 -21.08 22.42
C GLY A 129 -9.51 -21.95 23.18
N ASP A 130 -9.83 -21.57 24.42
CA ASP A 130 -10.84 -22.27 25.23
C ASP A 130 -12.29 -22.00 24.77
N THR A 131 -12.52 -21.02 23.89
CA THR A 131 -13.87 -20.66 23.44
C THR A 131 -14.43 -21.73 22.51
N PHE A 132 -15.53 -22.36 22.91
CA PHE A 132 -16.31 -23.24 22.04
C PHE A 132 -16.97 -22.46 20.89
N VAL A 133 -16.77 -22.90 19.65
CA VAL A 133 -17.30 -22.25 18.44
C VAL A 133 -18.49 -23.06 17.90
N ASN A 134 -18.27 -24.34 17.57
CA ASN A 134 -19.31 -25.26 17.11
C ASN A 134 -18.89 -26.73 17.32
N GLY A 135 -19.80 -27.69 17.20
CA GLY A 135 -19.50 -29.10 17.49
C GLY A 135 -20.73 -29.99 17.67
N TYR A 136 -20.47 -31.27 17.95
CA TYR A 136 -21.45 -32.26 18.39
C TYR A 136 -20.83 -33.28 19.36
N TYR A 137 -21.67 -33.91 20.20
CA TYR A 137 -21.32 -35.05 21.04
C TYR A 137 -22.32 -36.18 20.78
N GLU A 138 -21.83 -37.32 20.31
CA GLU A 138 -22.59 -38.40 19.69
C GLU A 138 -23.52 -37.91 18.56
N ASP A 139 -24.50 -38.73 18.17
CA ASP A 139 -25.64 -38.35 17.31
C ASP A 139 -26.75 -37.61 18.06
N ARG A 140 -26.43 -37.05 19.23
CA ARG A 140 -27.34 -36.22 20.02
C ARG A 140 -27.16 -34.77 19.59
N GLU A 141 -28.25 -34.06 19.32
CA GLU A 141 -28.20 -32.60 19.30
C GLU A 141 -27.85 -32.12 20.71
N MET A 142 -26.75 -31.38 20.83
CA MET A 142 -26.38 -30.75 22.09
C MET A 142 -27.40 -29.66 22.42
N ASP A 143 -28.03 -29.77 23.60
CA ASP A 143 -29.07 -28.87 24.09
C ASP A 143 -28.67 -27.40 23.87
N HIS A 144 -29.38 -26.75 22.94
CA HIS A 144 -29.14 -25.38 22.53
C HIS A 144 -29.37 -24.36 23.67
N LYS A 145 -29.97 -24.76 24.79
CA LYS A 145 -30.09 -23.96 26.01
C LYS A 145 -28.87 -24.03 26.93
N LYS A 146 -27.93 -24.95 26.68
CA LYS A 146 -26.76 -25.21 27.55
C LYS A 146 -25.40 -24.93 26.89
N VAL A 147 -25.33 -24.94 25.55
CA VAL A 147 -24.08 -24.70 24.83
C VAL A 147 -24.27 -23.63 23.75
N GLN A 148 -23.75 -22.43 24.01
CA GLN A 148 -23.85 -21.31 23.09
C GLN A 148 -22.86 -21.46 21.93
N LYS A 149 -23.37 -21.95 20.78
CA LYS A 149 -22.64 -21.98 19.50
C LYS A 149 -22.48 -20.57 18.94
N TRP A 150 -21.41 -20.31 18.18
CA TRP A 150 -21.26 -19.06 17.43
C TRP A 150 -22.33 -18.97 16.34
N SER A 151 -23.14 -17.91 16.38
CA SER A 151 -24.34 -17.76 15.52
C SER A 151 -24.03 -17.67 14.02
N ASN A 152 -22.81 -17.28 13.65
CA ASN A 152 -22.35 -17.22 12.27
C ASN A 152 -21.68 -18.54 11.79
N THR A 153 -21.90 -19.67 12.46
CA THR A 153 -21.27 -20.96 12.10
C THR A 153 -22.28 -22.10 11.93
N ARG A 154 -22.02 -22.99 10.97
CA ARG A 154 -22.77 -24.24 10.76
C ARG A 154 -21.80 -25.41 10.59
N LEU A 155 -22.02 -26.51 11.31
CA LEU A 155 -21.24 -27.73 11.19
C LEU A 155 -22.01 -28.77 10.36
N ASP A 156 -21.42 -29.24 9.27
CA ASP A 156 -21.82 -30.49 8.62
C ASP A 156 -21.15 -31.67 9.33
N ARG A 157 -21.98 -32.62 9.79
CA ARG A 157 -21.54 -33.85 10.47
C ARG A 157 -21.10 -34.94 9.49
N GLY A 158 -21.50 -34.90 8.22
CA GLY A 158 -21.13 -35.88 7.21
C GLY A 158 -19.66 -35.78 6.81
N ASN A 159 -19.17 -34.56 6.58
CA ASN A 159 -17.77 -34.28 6.22
C ASN A 159 -16.99 -33.56 7.35
N ASN A 160 -17.50 -33.52 8.58
CA ASN A 160 -16.87 -32.84 9.73
C ASN A 160 -16.36 -31.42 9.40
N THR A 161 -17.20 -30.64 8.72
CA THR A 161 -16.83 -29.38 8.06
C THR A 161 -17.60 -28.22 8.68
N VAL A 162 -16.87 -27.24 9.23
CA VAL A 162 -17.44 -26.01 9.78
C VAL A 162 -17.46 -24.92 8.69
N TYR A 163 -18.64 -24.45 8.35
CA TYR A 163 -18.83 -23.23 7.58
C TYR A 163 -18.91 -22.05 8.53
N MET A 164 -18.15 -20.99 8.28
CA MET A 164 -18.21 -19.73 9.02
C MET A 164 -18.54 -18.58 8.05
N TYR A 165 -19.52 -17.77 8.41
CA TYR A 165 -20.13 -16.75 7.56
C TYR A 165 -19.88 -15.33 8.08
N ASN A 166 -20.04 -14.33 7.20
CA ASN A 166 -19.99 -12.90 7.52
C ASN A 166 -18.80 -12.53 8.41
N LEU A 167 -17.59 -12.77 7.90
CA LEU A 167 -16.36 -12.69 8.67
C LEU A 167 -16.04 -11.27 9.15
N THR A 168 -15.38 -11.17 10.31
CA THR A 168 -14.79 -9.93 10.82
C THR A 168 -13.31 -10.17 11.12
N VAL A 169 -12.50 -9.10 11.19
CA VAL A 169 -11.06 -9.22 11.51
C VAL A 169 -10.83 -9.93 12.84
N ALA A 170 -11.75 -9.79 13.81
CA ALA A 170 -11.72 -10.49 15.10
C ALA A 170 -11.89 -12.01 15.00
N HIS A 171 -12.34 -12.54 13.87
CA HIS A 171 -12.36 -13.98 13.63
C HIS A 171 -10.96 -14.54 13.31
N SER A 172 -9.97 -13.72 12.95
CA SER A 172 -8.59 -14.17 12.67
C SER A 172 -7.91 -14.82 13.88
N GLY A 173 -7.00 -15.77 13.65
CA GLY A 173 -6.16 -16.43 14.66
C GLY A 173 -6.23 -17.96 14.64
N GLU A 174 -5.68 -18.58 15.69
CA GLU A 174 -5.62 -20.03 15.87
C GLU A 174 -6.97 -20.64 16.29
N TYR A 175 -7.37 -21.68 15.57
CA TYR A 175 -8.49 -22.56 15.92
C TYR A 175 -8.01 -24.01 16.12
N GLN A 176 -8.83 -24.82 16.78
CA GLN A 176 -8.56 -26.23 17.04
C GLN A 176 -9.78 -27.11 16.76
N CYS A 177 -9.59 -28.19 16.02
CA CYS A 177 -10.55 -29.28 15.85
C CYS A 177 -10.18 -30.41 16.83
N HIS A 178 -10.91 -30.53 17.94
CA HIS A 178 -10.79 -31.62 18.91
C HIS A 178 -11.72 -32.76 18.52
N ILE A 179 -11.17 -33.92 18.14
CA ILE A 179 -11.92 -35.10 17.72
C ILE A 179 -11.59 -36.26 18.65
N LYS A 180 -12.59 -36.69 19.43
CA LYS A 180 -12.50 -37.88 20.29
C LYS A 180 -13.17 -39.05 19.58
N TYR A 181 -12.49 -40.18 19.50
CA TYR A 181 -13.04 -41.43 18.96
C TYR A 181 -13.62 -42.31 20.07
N ARG A 182 -14.58 -43.17 19.73
CA ARG A 182 -15.15 -44.17 20.67
C ARG A 182 -14.12 -45.18 21.20
N SER A 183 -12.97 -45.33 20.52
CA SER A 183 -11.80 -46.08 21.00
C SER A 183 -10.98 -45.37 22.08
N GLY A 184 -11.39 -44.18 22.55
CA GLY A 184 -10.71 -43.40 23.57
C GLY A 184 -9.60 -42.47 23.04
N VAL A 185 -9.16 -42.63 21.79
CA VAL A 185 -8.17 -41.74 21.16
C VAL A 185 -8.73 -40.32 21.02
N LEU A 186 -7.97 -39.31 21.44
CA LEU A 186 -8.22 -37.89 21.15
C LEU A 186 -7.19 -37.41 20.13
N MET A 187 -7.65 -36.62 19.16
CA MET A 187 -6.83 -35.97 18.14
C MET A 187 -7.17 -34.48 18.13
N VAL A 188 -6.16 -33.61 17.96
CA VAL A 188 -6.32 -32.15 17.97
C VAL A 188 -5.58 -31.55 16.78
N ASN A 189 -6.32 -31.03 15.81
CA ASN A 189 -5.75 -30.42 14.61
C ASN A 189 -5.85 -28.89 14.72
N LYS A 190 -4.75 -28.17 14.52
CA LYS A 190 -4.71 -26.69 14.54
C LYS A 190 -5.04 -26.13 13.16
N ILE A 191 -5.68 -24.96 13.11
CA ILE A 191 -6.03 -24.26 11.87
C ILE A 191 -5.85 -22.75 12.08
N HIS A 192 -4.95 -22.13 11.32
CA HIS A 192 -4.83 -20.67 11.29
C HIS A 192 -5.82 -20.07 10.30
N LEU A 193 -6.68 -19.15 10.76
CA LEU A 193 -7.55 -18.33 9.91
C LEU A 193 -7.04 -16.89 9.87
N SER A 194 -6.75 -16.37 8.69
CA SER A 194 -6.46 -14.95 8.46
C SER A 194 -7.68 -14.26 7.82
N VAL A 195 -8.18 -13.18 8.40
CA VAL A 195 -9.29 -12.38 7.83
C VAL A 195 -8.80 -10.99 7.44
N THR A 196 -8.68 -10.75 6.13
CA THR A 196 -8.22 -9.48 5.55
C THR A 196 -9.38 -8.52 5.27
N ALA A 197 -9.09 -7.22 5.29
CA ALA A 197 -10.02 -6.16 4.91
C ALA A 197 -9.43 -5.32 3.78
N ASN A 198 -10.13 -5.25 2.66
CA ASN A 198 -9.69 -4.51 1.47
C ASN A 198 -9.95 -3.00 1.64
N TYR A 199 -8.97 -2.29 2.20
CA TYR A 199 -9.00 -0.83 2.34
C TYR A 199 -8.52 -0.13 1.06
N SER A 200 -9.24 0.91 0.63
CA SER A 200 -8.71 1.83 -0.37
C SER A 200 -7.55 2.65 0.20
N LYS A 201 -6.47 2.82 -0.58
CA LYS A 201 -5.40 3.78 -0.25
C LYS A 201 -6.02 5.18 -0.12
N PRO A 202 -5.78 5.94 0.97
CA PRO A 202 -6.35 7.28 1.12
C PRO A 202 -5.97 8.20 -0.04
N GLU A 203 -6.95 8.86 -0.64
CA GLU A 203 -6.70 9.93 -1.60
C GLU A 203 -6.48 11.23 -0.81
N VAL A 204 -5.23 11.71 -0.81
CA VAL A 204 -4.86 12.98 -0.20
C VAL A 204 -5.07 14.08 -1.23
N LYS A 205 -6.03 14.97 -0.98
CA LYS A 205 -6.27 16.15 -1.80
C LYS A 205 -5.96 17.42 -1.01
N GLN A 206 -5.06 18.24 -1.56
CA GLN A 206 -4.76 19.57 -1.07
C GLN A 206 -5.66 20.57 -1.80
N TYR A 207 -6.19 21.56 -1.08
CA TYR A 207 -7.07 22.59 -1.66
C TYR A 207 -6.43 23.95 -1.50
N CYS A 208 -6.18 24.62 -2.62
CA CYS A 208 -5.56 25.93 -2.70
C CYS A 208 -6.55 26.94 -3.30
N SER A 209 -6.51 28.17 -2.79
CA SER A 209 -7.19 29.33 -3.36
C SER A 209 -6.20 30.45 -3.63
N GLY A 210 -6.49 31.29 -4.61
CA GLY A 210 -5.76 32.52 -4.90
C GLY A 210 -6.64 33.50 -5.66
N GLU A 211 -6.17 34.75 -5.79
CA GLU A 211 -6.88 35.79 -6.54
C GLU A 211 -6.13 36.15 -7.82
N VAL A 212 -6.83 36.66 -8.83
CA VAL A 212 -6.21 37.14 -10.08
C VAL A 212 -5.19 38.25 -9.78
N GLY A 213 -4.01 38.15 -10.40
CA GLY A 213 -2.83 38.97 -10.11
C GLY A 213 -2.03 38.55 -8.87
N GLY A 214 -2.63 37.76 -7.97
CA GLY A 214 -2.00 37.28 -6.74
C GLY A 214 -0.94 36.19 -6.94
N ASN A 215 -0.53 35.57 -5.83
CA ASN A 215 0.38 34.42 -5.81
C ASN A 215 -0.21 33.27 -4.96
N VAL A 216 0.35 32.08 -5.09
CA VAL A 216 -0.01 30.92 -4.27
C VAL A 216 1.22 30.06 -3.97
N THR A 217 1.26 29.49 -2.76
CA THR A 217 2.33 28.62 -2.28
C THR A 217 1.82 27.19 -2.14
N ILE A 218 2.22 26.32 -3.07
CA ILE A 218 1.75 24.93 -3.18
C ILE A 218 2.85 24.00 -2.67
N HIS A 219 2.68 23.48 -1.46
CA HIS A 219 3.54 22.41 -0.95
C HIS A 219 3.24 21.09 -1.66
N CYS A 220 4.27 20.29 -1.97
CA CYS A 220 4.15 18.91 -2.42
C CYS A 220 4.52 17.95 -1.27
N PRO A 221 3.54 17.28 -0.60
CA PRO A 221 3.82 16.41 0.54
C PRO A 221 4.80 15.27 0.21
N PHE A 222 5.82 15.08 1.05
CA PHE A 222 6.90 14.11 0.81
C PHE A 222 7.44 13.45 2.08
N HIS A 223 8.05 12.28 1.91
CA HIS A 223 8.75 11.53 2.96
C HIS A 223 10.16 12.11 3.19
N LYS A 224 10.34 12.86 4.29
CA LYS A 224 11.63 13.50 4.65
C LYS A 224 12.76 12.49 4.92
N ASP A 225 12.39 11.26 5.26
CA ASP A 225 13.28 10.10 5.45
C ASP A 225 13.90 9.57 4.15
N ARG A 226 13.44 10.00 2.96
CA ARG A 226 13.77 9.36 1.68
C ARG A 226 14.41 10.33 0.69
N LYS A 227 15.44 9.86 -0.02
CA LYS A 227 16.05 10.60 -1.12
C LYS A 227 15.13 10.60 -2.34
N ILE A 228 14.82 11.81 -2.84
CA ILE A 228 13.96 12.04 -4.00
C ILE A 228 14.83 12.08 -5.25
N LEU A 229 14.57 11.17 -6.18
CA LEU A 229 15.21 11.09 -7.49
C LEU A 229 14.67 12.16 -8.45
N PHE A 230 13.36 12.39 -8.43
CA PHE A 230 12.73 13.53 -9.09
C PHE A 230 11.42 13.95 -8.42
N LEU A 231 11.08 15.23 -8.56
CA LEU A 231 9.77 15.80 -8.29
C LEU A 231 9.31 16.57 -9.52
N TYR A 232 8.17 16.19 -10.08
CA TYR A 232 7.49 16.95 -11.13
C TYR A 232 6.14 17.47 -10.62
N PHE A 233 5.87 18.74 -10.87
CA PHE A 233 4.58 19.38 -10.66
C PHE A 233 3.93 19.62 -12.03
N GLN A 234 2.73 19.09 -12.21
CA GLN A 234 2.04 19.02 -13.50
C GLN A 234 0.58 19.45 -13.38
N LYS A 235 -0.02 19.86 -14.50
CA LYS A 235 -1.44 20.18 -14.65
C LYS A 235 -2.03 19.31 -15.75
N GLY A 236 -2.65 18.19 -15.38
CA GLY A 236 -2.81 17.07 -16.31
C GLY A 236 -1.44 16.64 -16.83
N ASP A 237 -1.31 16.39 -18.12
CA ASP A 237 -0.02 16.03 -18.73
C ASP A 237 0.96 17.21 -18.86
N THR A 238 0.48 18.45 -18.73
CA THR A 238 1.33 19.65 -18.91
C THR A 238 2.32 19.78 -17.75
N PHE A 239 3.61 19.75 -18.07
CA PHE A 239 4.68 20.05 -17.11
C PHE A 239 4.65 21.53 -16.70
N VAL A 240 4.66 21.81 -15.40
CA VAL A 240 4.64 23.17 -14.85
C VAL A 240 6.03 23.53 -14.30
N ASN A 241 6.53 22.76 -13.34
CA ASN A 241 7.88 22.90 -12.79
C ASN A 241 8.36 21.60 -12.13
N GLY A 242 9.64 21.51 -11.76
CA GLY A 242 10.20 20.28 -11.20
C GLY A 242 11.71 20.28 -11.06
N TYR A 243 12.26 19.17 -10.57
CA TYR A 243 13.68 18.86 -10.66
C TYR A 243 13.93 17.35 -10.79
N TYR A 244 15.08 17.03 -11.38
CA TYR A 244 15.76 15.76 -11.18
C TYR A 244 16.92 15.98 -10.19
N GLU A 245 17.29 14.97 -9.43
CA GLU A 245 18.31 15.07 -8.36
C GLU A 245 19.68 15.43 -8.94
N ASP A 246 20.31 14.51 -9.66
CA ASP A 246 21.68 14.63 -10.19
C ASP A 246 21.75 15.30 -11.58
N ARG A 247 20.68 15.97 -12.03
CA ARG A 247 20.66 16.68 -13.33
C ARG A 247 19.95 18.02 -13.22
N GLU A 248 20.61 19.07 -13.67
CA GLU A 248 19.89 20.26 -14.13
C GLU A 248 19.10 19.86 -15.39
N MET A 249 17.78 20.09 -15.37
CA MET A 249 16.92 19.69 -16.49
C MET A 249 17.21 20.60 -17.68
N ASP A 250 17.60 20.02 -18.81
CA ASP A 250 17.93 20.73 -20.04
C ASP A 250 16.84 21.74 -20.42
N HIS A 251 17.14 23.01 -20.21
CA HIS A 251 16.23 24.13 -20.43
C HIS A 251 15.81 24.28 -21.91
N LYS A 252 16.47 23.59 -22.85
CA LYS A 252 16.07 23.50 -24.26
C LYS A 252 15.06 22.38 -24.55
N LYS A 253 14.78 21.48 -23.60
CA LYS A 253 13.90 20.31 -23.77
C LYS A 253 12.68 20.28 -22.87
N VAL A 254 12.69 21.01 -21.75
CA VAL A 254 11.56 21.06 -20.81
C VAL A 254 11.23 22.52 -20.47
N GLN A 255 10.20 23.06 -21.13
CA GLN A 255 9.73 24.43 -20.88
C GLN A 255 8.95 24.50 -19.56
N LYS A 256 9.59 25.08 -18.53
CA LYS A 256 8.95 25.45 -17.26
C LYS A 256 7.98 26.61 -17.49
N TRP A 257 6.90 26.66 -16.70
CA TRP A 257 6.03 27.84 -16.65
C TRP A 257 6.79 29.03 -16.06
N SER A 258 6.90 30.13 -16.82
CA SER A 258 7.74 31.30 -16.50
C SER A 258 7.33 32.02 -15.22
N ASN A 259 6.06 31.93 -14.83
CA ASN A 259 5.52 32.48 -13.59
C ASN A 259 5.64 31.53 -12.38
N THR A 260 6.53 30.54 -12.41
CA THR A 260 6.69 29.56 -11.33
C THR A 260 8.14 29.40 -10.85
N ARG A 261 8.31 29.21 -9.54
CA ARG A 261 9.58 28.86 -8.90
C ARG A 261 9.37 27.65 -7.99
N LEU A 262 10.33 26.73 -7.98
CA LEU A 262 10.34 25.57 -7.09
C LEU A 262 11.50 25.68 -6.10
N ASP A 263 11.20 25.49 -4.82
CA ASP A 263 12.19 25.29 -3.77
C ASP A 263 12.41 23.79 -3.53
N ARG A 264 13.65 23.32 -3.71
CA ARG A 264 14.04 21.92 -3.51
C ARG A 264 14.15 21.53 -2.03
N GLY A 265 14.41 22.48 -1.13
CA GLY A 265 14.66 22.22 0.29
C GLY A 265 13.40 21.85 1.07
N ASN A 266 12.24 22.39 0.66
CA ASN A 266 10.93 22.10 1.26
C ASN A 266 9.93 21.50 0.25
N ASN A 267 10.34 21.24 -1.00
CA ASN A 267 9.48 20.74 -2.09
C ASN A 267 8.20 21.57 -2.28
N THR A 268 8.36 22.90 -2.40
CA THR A 268 7.23 23.85 -2.52
C THR A 268 7.32 24.64 -3.82
N VAL A 269 6.21 24.63 -4.57
CA VAL A 269 6.02 25.41 -5.80
C VAL A 269 5.37 26.74 -5.44
N TYR A 270 6.03 27.83 -5.81
CA TYR A 270 5.46 29.17 -5.81
C TYR A 270 4.98 29.50 -7.22
N MET A 271 3.74 29.95 -7.36
CA MET A 271 3.18 30.43 -8.63
C MET A 271 2.69 31.86 -8.47
N TYR A 272 3.08 32.73 -9.40
CA TYR A 272 2.91 34.18 -9.35
C TYR A 272 1.99 34.68 -10.46
N ASN A 273 1.48 35.91 -10.31
CA ASN A 273 0.61 36.60 -11.27
C ASN A 273 -0.53 35.69 -11.78
N LEU A 274 -1.38 35.27 -10.85
CA LEU A 274 -2.40 34.26 -11.14
C LEU A 274 -3.46 34.76 -12.13
N THR A 275 -3.95 33.85 -12.97
CA THR A 275 -5.10 34.08 -13.86
C THR A 275 -6.16 33.02 -13.60
N VAL A 276 -7.41 33.28 -13.99
CA VAL A 276 -8.50 32.29 -13.84
C VAL A 276 -8.15 30.97 -14.54
N ALA A 277 -7.41 31.02 -15.65
CA ALA A 277 -6.91 29.86 -16.39
C ALA A 277 -5.90 29.00 -15.61
N HIS A 278 -5.31 29.50 -14.52
CA HIS A 278 -4.50 28.68 -13.62
C HIS A 278 -5.36 27.77 -12.72
N SER A 279 -6.68 27.96 -12.62
CA SER A 279 -7.57 27.05 -11.85
C SER A 279 -7.57 25.62 -12.43
N GLY A 280 -7.78 24.61 -11.58
CA GLY A 280 -7.92 23.20 -11.98
C GLY A 280 -7.21 22.21 -11.03
N GLU A 281 -7.22 20.93 -11.41
CA GLU A 281 -6.43 19.88 -10.73
C GLU A 281 -4.95 19.93 -11.21
N TYR A 282 -4.04 19.70 -10.28
CA TYR A 282 -2.60 19.54 -10.45
C TYR A 282 -2.13 18.28 -9.73
N GLN A 283 -0.96 17.77 -10.12
CA GLN A 283 -0.32 16.64 -9.46
C GLN A 283 1.15 16.94 -9.10
N CYS A 284 1.58 16.51 -7.92
CA CYS A 284 2.99 16.35 -7.57
C CYS A 284 3.36 14.85 -7.71
N HIS A 285 4.16 14.50 -8.71
CA HIS A 285 4.72 13.16 -8.88
C HIS A 285 6.15 13.13 -8.30
N ILE A 286 6.35 12.34 -7.24
CA ILE A 286 7.60 12.23 -6.48
C ILE A 286 8.13 10.80 -6.58
N LYS A 287 9.26 10.61 -7.24
CA LYS A 287 9.96 9.31 -7.33
C LYS A 287 11.11 9.30 -6.33
N TYR A 288 11.16 8.30 -5.45
CA TYR A 288 12.27 8.10 -4.52
C TYR A 288 13.35 7.19 -5.11
N ARG A 289 14.60 7.30 -4.65
CA ARG A 289 15.71 6.41 -5.06
C ARG A 289 15.40 4.92 -4.87
N SER A 290 14.53 4.58 -3.90
CA SER A 290 14.03 3.22 -3.66
C SER A 290 13.01 2.70 -4.68
N GLY A 291 12.78 3.42 -5.79
CA GLY A 291 11.84 3.03 -6.84
C GLY A 291 10.36 3.34 -6.53
N VAL A 292 10.01 3.67 -5.28
CA VAL A 292 8.65 4.08 -4.89
C VAL A 292 8.25 5.37 -5.62
N LEU A 293 7.06 5.38 -6.23
CA LEU A 293 6.40 6.58 -6.76
C LEU A 293 5.29 7.01 -5.80
N MET A 294 5.21 8.30 -5.52
CA MET A 294 4.18 8.95 -4.71
C MET A 294 3.53 10.06 -5.53
N GLU A 295 2.21 10.16 -5.44
CA GLU A 295 1.41 11.11 -6.19
C GLU A 295 0.46 11.83 -5.24
N ASN A 296 0.51 13.16 -5.23
CA ASN A 296 -0.40 14.01 -4.47
C ASN A 296 -1.23 14.83 -5.45
N LYS A 297 -2.54 14.96 -5.22
CA LYS A 297 -3.43 15.79 -6.05
C LYS A 297 -3.74 17.11 -5.35
N ILE A 298 -3.75 18.20 -6.11
CA ILE A 298 -3.95 19.55 -5.62
C ILE A 298 -5.02 20.22 -6.49
N HIS A 299 -6.10 20.70 -5.87
CA HIS A 299 -7.06 21.57 -6.54
C HIS A 299 -6.69 23.02 -6.30
N LEU A 300 -6.55 23.83 -7.36
CA LEU A 300 -6.40 25.27 -7.27
C LEU A 300 -7.65 25.96 -7.84
N SER A 301 -8.24 26.88 -7.07
CA SER A 301 -9.27 27.81 -7.54
C SER A 301 -8.71 29.24 -7.55
N VAL A 302 -8.86 29.96 -8.68
CA VAL A 302 -8.45 31.36 -8.81
C VAL A 302 -9.66 32.25 -9.07
N THR A 303 -9.98 33.13 -8.11
CA THR A 303 -11.12 34.03 -8.17
C THR A 303 -10.76 35.43 -8.65
N ALA A 304 -11.65 36.06 -9.43
CA ALA A 304 -11.52 37.44 -9.88
C ALA A 304 -12.45 38.35 -9.05
N ASN A 305 -11.88 39.19 -8.19
CA ASN A 305 -12.63 40.18 -7.42
C ASN A 305 -12.99 41.38 -8.30
N TYR A 306 -14.04 41.25 -9.12
CA TYR A 306 -14.62 42.36 -9.85
C TYR A 306 -15.24 43.37 -8.88
N SER A 307 -14.54 44.48 -8.62
CA SER A 307 -15.12 45.65 -7.97
C SER A 307 -16.37 46.08 -8.73
N LYS A 308 -17.52 46.16 -8.05
CA LYS A 308 -18.80 46.57 -8.67
C LYS A 308 -18.61 47.87 -9.45
N PRO A 309 -19.07 47.98 -10.71
CA PRO A 309 -18.93 49.21 -11.47
C PRO A 309 -19.69 50.32 -10.76
N VAL A 310 -18.99 51.39 -10.41
CA VAL A 310 -19.60 52.61 -9.87
C VAL A 310 -20.47 53.20 -10.98
N LYS A 311 -21.78 53.34 -10.74
CA LYS A 311 -22.64 54.09 -11.65
C LYS A 311 -22.09 55.52 -11.74
N ALA A 312 -21.66 55.94 -12.93
CA ALA A 312 -21.42 57.34 -13.19
C ALA A 312 -22.71 58.12 -12.90
N ALA A 313 -22.59 59.22 -12.16
CA ALA A 313 -23.72 60.12 -11.97
C ALA A 313 -24.12 60.72 -13.34
N PRO A 314 -25.42 60.89 -13.64
CA PRO A 314 -25.84 61.63 -14.81
C PRO A 314 -25.27 63.04 -14.76
N TRP A 315 -24.72 63.53 -15.88
CA TRP A 315 -24.37 64.93 -16.03
C TRP A 315 -25.66 65.76 -15.94
N VAL A 316 -25.72 66.67 -14.96
CA VAL A 316 -26.76 67.69 -14.90
C VAL A 316 -26.35 68.82 -15.84
N LEU A 317 -27.22 69.11 -16.81
CA LEU A 317 -27.18 70.28 -17.69
C LEU A 317 -28.14 71.35 -17.15
#